data_AF-A0A4Y3N994-F1
#
_entry.id   AF-A0A4Y3N994-F1
#
_cell.length_a   1.000
_cell.length_b   1.000
_cell.length_c   1.000
_cell.angle_alpha   90.00
_cell.angle_beta   90.00
_cell.angle_gamma   90.00
#
_symmetry.space_group_name_H-M   'P 1'
#
loop_
_entity.id
_entity.type
_entity.pdbx_description
1 polymer ?
#
loop_
_entity_poly.entity_id
_entity_poly.type
_entity_poly.pdbx_seq_one_letter_code
_entity_poly.pdbx_strand_id
1 'polypeptide(L)'
;MTIDAEYHVVSLLAHPGRGVNLQLLTDDGRSLAWFDSRAFITVDGSVPETWEARIREGGTLAFAPPSWLVPGFWEDYYDGDPAAVEIVDTELSKITGIPRDPGLSDLVAPMDSLQLRFAAQQVADARGTDPWKGLMLVLLHFIKELSPPKELEPFIATVDAYWTSGKGTPATLESLKERCWDYLDQFEMSTHLENSGTRYARTLLCILEPLGDEEASSNTADWFAGVVWDIW
;
A
#
# COMPACT_ATOMS: atom_id res chain seq x y z
N MET A 1 -0.91 -2.63 -15.94
CA MET A 1 0.30 -2.62 -16.78
C MET A 1 0.12 -1.58 -17.85
N THR A 2 1.08 -0.68 -17.92
CA THR A 2 1.15 0.48 -18.80
C THR A 2 2.17 0.17 -19.91
N ILE A 3 1.82 0.53 -21.15
CA ILE A 3 2.71 0.36 -22.30
C ILE A 3 3.91 1.31 -22.17
N ASP A 4 5.09 0.85 -22.59
CA ASP A 4 6.37 1.59 -22.53
C ASP A 4 6.87 1.93 -21.11
N ALA A 5 6.40 1.20 -20.09
CA ALA A 5 6.93 1.26 -18.73
C ALA A 5 7.91 0.11 -18.44
N GLU A 6 8.81 0.35 -17.47
CA GLU A 6 9.76 -0.65 -16.98
C GLU A 6 9.20 -1.42 -15.79
N TYR A 7 9.52 -2.71 -15.71
CA TYR A 7 9.00 -3.63 -14.70
C TYR A 7 10.08 -4.53 -14.15
N HIS A 8 10.03 -4.75 -12.83
CA HIS A 8 10.89 -5.73 -12.18
C HIS A 8 10.34 -7.13 -12.40
N VAL A 9 11.19 -8.02 -12.93
CA VAL A 9 10.94 -9.47 -12.93
C VAL A 9 11.24 -10.00 -11.54
N VAL A 10 10.26 -10.65 -10.92
CA VAL A 10 10.38 -11.14 -9.54
C VAL A 10 10.53 -12.66 -9.48
N SER A 11 10.05 -13.36 -10.49
CA SER A 11 10.34 -14.78 -10.73
C SER A 11 10.09 -15.13 -12.20
N LEU A 12 10.53 -16.30 -12.65
CA LEU A 12 10.18 -16.82 -13.97
C LEU A 12 9.96 -18.34 -13.96
N LEU A 13 9.12 -18.78 -14.91
CA LEU A 13 8.85 -20.19 -15.20
C LEU A 13 9.15 -20.46 -16.67
N ALA A 14 10.03 -21.42 -16.95
CA ALA A 14 10.25 -21.91 -18.30
C ALA A 14 9.63 -23.31 -18.47
N HIS A 15 8.62 -23.39 -19.33
CA HIS A 15 7.90 -24.63 -19.61
C HIS A 15 8.48 -25.32 -20.85
N PRO A 16 8.73 -26.65 -20.80
CA PRO A 16 9.19 -27.40 -21.97
C PRO A 16 8.27 -27.20 -23.18
N GLY A 17 8.83 -26.62 -24.26
CA GLY A 17 8.11 -26.40 -25.52
C GLY A 17 7.02 -25.32 -25.51
N ARG A 18 6.81 -24.59 -24.40
CA ARG A 18 5.75 -23.56 -24.29
C ARG A 18 6.26 -22.14 -24.05
N GLY A 19 7.56 -21.95 -23.80
CA GLY A 19 8.17 -20.64 -23.61
C GLY A 19 8.40 -20.29 -22.14
N VAL A 20 8.69 -19.01 -21.89
CA VAL A 20 8.99 -18.45 -20.57
C VAL A 20 7.85 -17.53 -20.16
N ASN A 21 7.37 -17.71 -18.93
CA ASN A 21 6.49 -16.78 -18.25
C ASN A 21 7.28 -16.01 -17.20
N LEU A 22 7.09 -14.70 -17.15
CA LEU A 22 7.67 -13.80 -16.16
C LEU A 22 6.59 -13.47 -15.13
N GLN A 23 6.92 -13.56 -13.85
CA GLN A 23 6.12 -12.94 -12.80
C GLN A 23 6.64 -11.52 -12.61
N LEU A 24 5.74 -10.54 -12.76
CA LEU A 24 6.06 -9.13 -12.67
C LEU A 24 5.30 -8.50 -11.51
N LEU A 25 5.92 -7.49 -10.90
CA LEU A 25 5.23 -6.54 -10.04
C LEU A 25 4.43 -5.57 -10.90
N THR A 26 3.12 -5.45 -10.67
CA THR A 26 2.26 -4.58 -11.48
C THR A 26 2.35 -3.10 -11.09
N ASP A 27 1.72 -2.23 -11.88
CA ASP A 27 1.74 -0.77 -11.73
C ASP A 27 1.30 -0.28 -10.34
N ASP A 28 0.50 -1.07 -9.63
CA ASP A 28 0.06 -0.78 -8.26
C ASP A 28 1.18 -0.94 -7.21
N GLY A 29 2.35 -1.44 -7.60
CA GLY A 29 3.48 -1.72 -6.72
C GLY A 29 3.22 -2.87 -5.74
N ARG A 30 2.10 -3.59 -5.88
CA ARG A 30 1.60 -4.57 -4.91
C ARG A 30 1.38 -5.94 -5.53
N SER A 31 0.60 -5.99 -6.61
CA SER A 31 0.13 -7.24 -7.18
C SER A 31 1.21 -7.92 -8.01
N LEU A 32 1.25 -9.25 -7.92
CA LEU A 32 2.11 -10.11 -8.73
C LEU A 32 1.29 -10.83 -9.78
N ALA A 33 1.71 -10.74 -11.05
CA ALA A 33 1.00 -11.38 -12.15
C ALA A 33 1.97 -12.04 -13.15
N TRP A 34 1.49 -13.12 -13.76
CA TRP A 34 2.24 -13.89 -14.76
C TRP A 34 1.97 -13.36 -16.17
N PHE A 35 3.03 -13.15 -16.93
CA PHE A 35 2.96 -12.71 -18.32
C PHE A 35 3.90 -13.50 -19.21
N ASP A 36 3.53 -13.62 -20.49
CA ASP A 36 4.39 -14.23 -21.50
C ASP A 36 5.61 -13.35 -21.75
N SER A 37 6.82 -13.91 -21.71
CA SER A 37 8.06 -13.15 -21.89
C SER A 37 8.15 -12.46 -23.25
N ARG A 38 7.41 -12.94 -24.26
CA ARG A 38 7.39 -12.35 -25.61
C ARG A 38 6.73 -10.97 -25.67
N ALA A 39 5.99 -10.60 -24.62
CA ALA A 39 5.39 -9.26 -24.50
C ALA A 39 6.40 -8.20 -24.00
N PHE A 40 7.63 -8.59 -23.66
CA PHE A 40 8.62 -7.71 -23.03
C PHE A 40 9.97 -7.77 -23.75
N ILE A 41 10.76 -6.72 -23.52
CA ILE A 41 12.18 -6.68 -23.86
C ILE A 41 12.99 -6.51 -22.58
N THR A 42 14.12 -7.21 -22.49
CA THR A 42 15.03 -7.07 -21.35
C THR A 42 15.88 -5.81 -21.53
N VAL A 43 15.76 -4.86 -20.60
CA VAL A 43 16.56 -3.63 -20.57
C VAL A 43 17.71 -3.69 -19.56
N ASP A 44 17.55 -4.48 -18.50
CA ASP A 44 18.60 -4.87 -17.55
C ASP A 44 18.59 -6.39 -17.41
N GLY A 45 19.76 -7.01 -17.60
CA GLY A 45 19.97 -8.45 -17.50
C GLY A 45 20.56 -8.89 -16.16
N SER A 46 20.66 -7.99 -15.18
CA SER A 46 21.12 -8.32 -13.84
C SER A 46 20.18 -9.33 -13.18
N VAL A 47 20.75 -10.31 -12.48
CA VAL A 47 20.01 -11.34 -11.77
C VAL A 47 20.47 -11.33 -10.32
N PRO A 48 19.55 -11.29 -9.34
CA PRO A 48 19.95 -11.32 -7.94
C PRO A 48 20.70 -12.61 -7.60
N GLU A 49 21.84 -12.49 -6.91
CA GLU A 49 22.68 -13.64 -6.51
C GLU A 49 21.96 -14.64 -5.62
N THR A 50 20.87 -14.22 -4.98
CA THR A 50 20.05 -15.06 -4.10
C THR A 50 19.13 -16.01 -4.85
N TRP A 51 18.93 -15.85 -6.17
CA TRP A 51 17.96 -16.66 -6.91
C TRP A 51 18.47 -18.07 -7.19
N GLU A 52 17.56 -19.04 -7.06
CA GLU A 52 17.81 -20.45 -7.31
C GLU A 52 17.00 -20.96 -8.50
N ALA A 53 17.60 -21.89 -9.25
CA ALA A 53 16.93 -22.63 -10.30
C ALA A 53 16.50 -24.01 -9.78
N ARG A 54 15.21 -24.34 -9.89
CA ARG A 54 14.69 -25.68 -9.59
C ARG A 54 13.87 -26.22 -10.74
N ILE A 55 14.08 -27.50 -11.06
CA ILE A 55 13.24 -28.23 -11.99
C ILE A 55 12.09 -28.83 -11.19
N ARG A 56 10.86 -28.42 -11.52
CA ARG A 56 9.61 -28.93 -10.96
C ARG A 56 9.11 -30.13 -11.76
N GLU A 57 8.02 -30.73 -11.29
CA GLU A 57 7.34 -31.80 -12.01
C GLU A 57 6.97 -31.37 -13.44
N GLY A 58 7.05 -32.30 -14.39
CA GLY A 58 6.85 -32.02 -15.81
C GLY A 58 7.99 -31.27 -16.48
N GLY A 59 9.14 -31.11 -15.82
CA GLY A 59 10.35 -30.50 -16.41
C GLY A 59 10.31 -28.97 -16.48
N THR A 60 9.38 -28.33 -15.78
CA THR A 60 9.30 -26.86 -15.71
C THR A 60 10.46 -26.33 -14.88
N LEU A 61 11.25 -25.42 -15.44
CA LEU A 61 12.28 -24.69 -14.70
C LEU A 61 11.62 -23.52 -13.97
N ALA A 62 11.74 -23.47 -12.65
CA ALA A 62 11.40 -22.31 -11.84
C ALA A 62 12.68 -21.61 -11.42
N PHE A 63 12.70 -20.29 -11.55
CA PHE A 63 13.83 -19.45 -11.17
C PHE A 63 13.34 -18.24 -10.36
N ALA A 64 13.69 -18.22 -9.08
CA ALA A 64 13.11 -17.30 -8.09
C ALA A 64 13.96 -17.32 -6.79
N PRO A 65 13.67 -16.45 -5.80
CA PRO A 65 14.14 -16.61 -4.43
C PRO A 65 13.85 -18.03 -3.87
N PRO A 66 14.78 -18.65 -3.12
CA PRO A 66 14.65 -20.02 -2.63
C PRO A 66 13.40 -20.24 -1.77
N SER A 67 13.01 -19.22 -1.00
CA SER A 67 11.80 -19.22 -0.17
C SER A 67 10.52 -19.38 -0.99
N TRP A 68 10.47 -18.80 -2.20
CA TRP A 68 9.31 -18.90 -3.11
C TRP A 68 9.27 -20.22 -3.90
N LEU A 69 10.33 -21.02 -3.82
CA LEU A 69 10.43 -22.33 -4.47
C LEU A 69 9.97 -23.49 -3.56
N VAL A 70 9.49 -23.18 -2.36
CA VAL A 70 8.88 -24.15 -1.44
C VAL A 70 7.49 -24.56 -1.98
N PRO A 71 7.18 -25.86 -2.09
CA PRO A 71 5.84 -26.30 -2.48
C PRO A 71 4.77 -25.75 -1.52
N GLY A 72 3.66 -25.23 -2.04
CA GLY A 72 2.58 -24.63 -1.24
C GLY A 72 2.76 -23.14 -0.93
N PHE A 73 3.95 -22.57 -1.15
CA PHE A 73 4.24 -21.19 -0.74
C PHE A 73 3.29 -20.14 -1.37
N TRP A 74 2.98 -20.29 -2.65
CA TRP A 74 2.13 -19.32 -3.33
C TRP A 74 0.67 -19.47 -2.92
N GLU A 75 0.22 -20.69 -2.65
CA GLU A 75 -1.09 -20.96 -2.06
C GLU A 75 -1.21 -20.29 -0.69
N ASP A 76 -0.23 -20.49 0.20
CA ASP A 76 -0.19 -19.84 1.52
C ASP A 76 -0.21 -18.30 1.38
N TYR A 77 0.56 -17.74 0.43
CA TYR A 77 0.57 -16.30 0.14
C TYR A 77 -0.80 -15.79 -0.33
N TYR A 78 -1.42 -16.46 -1.31
CA TYR A 78 -2.71 -16.02 -1.85
C TYR A 78 -3.88 -16.27 -0.88
N ASP A 79 -3.74 -17.21 0.05
CA ASP A 79 -4.68 -17.43 1.16
C ASP A 79 -4.48 -16.42 2.31
N GLY A 80 -3.45 -15.57 2.24
CA GLY A 80 -3.19 -14.50 3.20
C GLY A 80 -2.42 -14.95 4.44
N ASP A 81 -1.64 -16.03 4.37
CA ASP A 81 -0.78 -16.45 5.48
C ASP A 81 0.25 -15.36 5.82
N PRO A 82 0.30 -14.87 7.07
CA PRO A 82 1.17 -13.76 7.44
C PRO A 82 2.66 -14.01 7.20
N ALA A 83 3.13 -15.25 7.38
CA ALA A 83 4.53 -15.58 7.19
C ALA A 83 4.89 -15.61 5.69
N ALA A 84 3.99 -16.10 4.85
CA ALA A 84 4.17 -16.07 3.40
C ALA A 84 4.18 -14.62 2.87
N VAL A 85 3.29 -13.76 3.35
CA VAL A 85 3.26 -12.32 3.02
C VAL A 85 4.57 -11.63 3.41
N GLU A 86 5.06 -11.84 4.64
CA GLU A 86 6.32 -11.25 5.10
C GLU A 86 7.51 -11.67 4.24
N ILE A 87 7.54 -12.94 3.81
CA ILE A 87 8.57 -13.45 2.90
C ILE A 87 8.48 -12.77 1.52
N VAL A 88 7.28 -12.61 0.96
CA VAL A 88 7.10 -11.90 -0.32
C VAL A 88 7.59 -10.46 -0.21
N ASP A 89 7.17 -9.73 0.82
CA ASP A 89 7.56 -8.34 1.03
C ASP A 89 9.07 -8.18 1.24
N THR A 90 9.68 -9.11 1.98
CA THR A 90 11.13 -9.13 2.20
C THR A 90 11.90 -9.36 0.89
N GLU A 91 11.50 -10.34 0.08
CA GLU A 91 12.17 -10.63 -1.19
C GLU A 91 11.93 -9.54 -2.24
N LEU A 92 10.72 -9.00 -2.32
CA LEU A 92 10.42 -7.89 -3.22
C LEU A 92 11.21 -6.63 -2.86
N SER A 93 11.42 -6.35 -1.58
CA SER A 93 12.26 -5.23 -1.14
C SER A 93 13.71 -5.40 -1.61
N LYS A 94 14.23 -6.64 -1.62
CA LYS A 94 15.57 -6.95 -2.14
C LYS A 94 15.64 -6.80 -3.66
N ILE A 95 14.61 -7.24 -4.38
CA ILE A 95 14.57 -7.23 -5.86
C ILE A 95 14.39 -5.81 -6.41
N THR A 96 13.49 -5.04 -5.82
CA THR A 96 13.14 -3.68 -6.30
C THR A 96 14.02 -2.59 -5.69
N GLY A 97 14.68 -2.88 -4.56
CA GLY A 97 15.34 -1.86 -3.75
C GLY A 97 14.37 -0.89 -3.05
N ILE A 98 13.06 -1.14 -3.13
CA ILE A 98 12.00 -0.33 -2.52
C ILE A 98 11.51 -1.07 -1.27
N PRO A 99 11.66 -0.51 -0.06
CA PRO A 99 11.09 -1.11 1.14
C PRO A 99 9.57 -1.23 1.02
N ARG A 100 9.04 -2.46 1.13
CA ARG A 100 7.60 -2.71 1.33
C ARG A 100 7.20 -2.26 2.73
N ASP A 101 6.08 -1.58 2.85
CA ASP A 101 5.66 -1.00 4.12
C ASP A 101 4.81 -2.02 4.91
N PRO A 102 5.31 -2.60 6.01
CA PRO A 102 4.69 -3.77 6.65
C PRO A 102 3.23 -3.49 7.04
N GLY A 103 2.34 -4.42 6.68
CA GLY A 103 0.90 -4.36 6.98
C GLY A 103 0.08 -3.41 6.11
N LEU A 104 0.69 -2.61 5.22
CA LEU A 104 -0.04 -1.72 4.31
C LEU A 104 -0.17 -2.30 2.89
N SER A 105 0.69 -3.23 2.49
CA SER A 105 0.72 -3.81 1.13
C SER A 105 -0.58 -4.52 0.74
N ASP A 106 -1.31 -5.08 1.71
CA ASP A 106 -2.49 -5.93 1.48
C ASP A 106 -3.83 -5.20 1.67
N LEU A 107 -3.79 -3.88 1.88
CA LEU A 107 -5.01 -3.10 2.09
C LEU A 107 -5.78 -2.92 0.78
N VAL A 108 -7.03 -3.38 0.78
CA VAL A 108 -7.95 -3.30 -0.36
C VAL A 108 -9.16 -2.44 0.04
N ALA A 109 -9.40 -1.38 -0.73
CA ALA A 109 -10.59 -0.54 -0.60
C ALA A 109 -11.80 -1.14 -1.35
N PRO A 110 -13.05 -0.80 -0.96
CA PRO A 110 -13.42 -0.02 0.22
C PRO A 110 -13.40 -0.87 1.51
N MET A 111 -13.26 -0.20 2.66
CA MET A 111 -13.28 -0.85 3.98
C MET A 111 -14.31 -0.17 4.89
N ASP A 112 -15.09 -0.94 5.63
CA ASP A 112 -15.88 -0.36 6.72
C ASP A 112 -14.99 0.01 7.92
N SER A 113 -15.57 0.69 8.90
CA SER A 113 -14.86 1.12 10.11
C SER A 113 -14.25 -0.03 10.92
N LEU A 114 -14.90 -1.20 10.96
CA LEU A 114 -14.37 -2.36 11.68
C LEU A 114 -13.15 -2.92 10.94
N GLN A 115 -13.24 -3.04 9.61
CA GLN A 115 -12.14 -3.46 8.76
C GLN A 115 -10.95 -2.49 8.86
N LEU A 116 -11.20 -1.18 8.85
CA LEU A 116 -10.16 -0.15 9.02
C LEU A 116 -9.43 -0.31 10.36
N ARG A 117 -10.16 -0.52 11.46
CA ARG A 117 -9.56 -0.73 12.78
C ARG A 117 -8.81 -2.05 12.88
N PHE A 118 -9.31 -3.11 12.23
CA PHE A 118 -8.59 -4.38 12.17
C PHE A 118 -7.28 -4.25 11.40
N ALA A 119 -7.28 -3.57 10.25
CA ALA A 119 -6.05 -3.24 9.52
C ALA A 119 -5.10 -2.36 10.35
N ALA A 120 -5.62 -1.35 11.06
CA ALA A 120 -4.83 -0.51 11.94
C ALA A 120 -4.09 -1.32 13.01
N GLN A 121 -4.76 -2.30 13.60
CA GLN A 121 -4.15 -3.20 14.57
C GLN A 121 -3.04 -4.05 13.95
N GLN A 122 -3.26 -4.63 12.77
CA GLN A 122 -2.23 -5.42 12.06
C GLN A 122 -1.00 -4.56 11.72
N VAL A 123 -1.20 -3.33 11.25
CA VAL A 123 -0.11 -2.38 10.97
C VAL A 123 0.62 -2.01 12.26
N ALA A 124 -0.11 -1.79 13.36
CA ALA A 124 0.46 -1.47 14.66
C ALA A 124 1.36 -2.60 15.17
N ASP A 125 0.87 -3.84 15.12
CA ASP A 125 1.59 -5.03 15.56
C ASP A 125 2.84 -5.27 14.70
N ALA A 126 2.72 -5.18 13.38
CA ALA A 126 3.83 -5.38 12.45
C ALA A 126 4.96 -4.35 12.63
N ARG A 127 4.63 -3.13 13.09
CA ARG A 127 5.60 -2.03 13.26
C ARG A 127 6.02 -1.80 14.70
N GLY A 128 5.46 -2.52 15.66
CA GLY A 128 5.67 -2.29 17.09
C GLY A 128 5.29 -0.86 17.50
N THR A 129 4.16 -0.34 16.98
CA THR A 129 3.62 0.99 17.31
C THR A 129 2.26 0.89 17.99
N ASP A 130 1.73 2.00 18.49
CA ASP A 130 0.38 2.05 19.07
C ASP A 130 -0.74 1.95 17.99
N PRO A 131 -1.94 1.48 18.36
CA PRO A 131 -3.06 1.33 17.42
C PRO A 131 -3.50 2.64 16.75
N TRP A 132 -3.36 3.78 17.43
CA TRP A 132 -3.73 5.09 16.86
C TRP A 132 -2.82 5.42 15.68
N LYS A 133 -1.50 5.31 15.86
CA LYS A 133 -0.55 5.47 14.76
C LYS A 133 -0.75 4.44 13.65
N GLY A 134 -1.12 3.20 14.00
CA GLY A 134 -1.54 2.19 13.03
C GLY A 134 -2.70 2.66 12.14
N LEU A 135 -3.74 3.23 12.75
CA LEU A 135 -4.89 3.79 12.03
C LEU A 135 -4.47 4.94 11.12
N MET A 136 -3.68 5.89 11.61
CA MET A 136 -3.22 7.04 10.82
C MET A 136 -2.46 6.59 9.56
N LEU A 137 -1.65 5.53 9.65
CA LEU A 137 -0.92 4.95 8.53
C LEU A 137 -1.85 4.28 7.50
N VAL A 138 -2.87 3.54 7.97
CA VAL A 138 -3.91 2.94 7.11
C VAL A 138 -4.69 4.02 6.36
N LEU A 139 -5.11 5.09 7.05
CA LEU A 139 -5.88 6.17 6.42
C LEU A 139 -5.02 6.98 5.44
N LEU A 140 -3.79 7.31 5.83
CA LEU A 140 -2.82 8.01 4.97
C LEU A 140 -2.56 7.22 3.68
N HIS A 141 -2.47 5.90 3.78
CA HIS A 141 -2.31 5.02 2.63
C HIS A 141 -3.42 5.22 1.60
N PHE A 142 -4.69 5.24 2.02
CA PHE A 142 -5.81 5.47 1.11
C PHE A 142 -5.91 6.93 0.63
N ILE A 143 -5.55 7.90 1.46
CA ILE A 143 -5.57 9.33 1.07
C ILE A 143 -4.60 9.61 -0.08
N LYS A 144 -3.44 8.95 -0.12
CA LYS A 144 -2.45 9.12 -1.19
C LYS A 144 -2.96 8.69 -2.57
N GLU A 145 -3.97 7.83 -2.63
CA GLU A 145 -4.60 7.39 -3.87
C GLU A 145 -5.67 8.39 -4.36
N LEU A 146 -6.06 9.37 -3.53
CA LEU A 146 -7.00 10.41 -3.90
C LEU A 146 -6.26 11.56 -4.62
N SER A 147 -6.95 12.23 -5.54
CA SER A 147 -6.39 13.41 -6.23
C SER A 147 -6.49 14.66 -5.33
N PRO A 148 -5.37 15.22 -4.83
CA PRO A 148 -5.39 16.42 -4.01
C PRO A 148 -5.78 17.66 -4.83
N PRO A 149 -6.51 18.63 -4.24
CA PRO A 149 -6.54 19.99 -4.79
C PRO A 149 -5.15 20.62 -4.63
N LYS A 150 -4.79 21.51 -5.56
CA LYS A 150 -3.44 22.12 -5.64
C LYS A 150 -3.03 22.82 -4.34
N GLU A 151 -4.00 23.39 -3.63
CA GLU A 151 -3.81 24.11 -2.38
C GLU A 151 -3.35 23.18 -1.24
N LEU A 152 -3.76 21.91 -1.27
CA LEU A 152 -3.50 20.92 -0.21
C LEU A 152 -2.46 19.86 -0.60
N GLU A 153 -2.03 19.81 -1.87
CA GLU A 153 -0.99 18.90 -2.36
C GLU A 153 0.28 18.87 -1.47
N PRO A 154 0.82 20.01 -0.99
CA PRO A 154 2.01 20.00 -0.14
C PRO A 154 1.81 19.32 1.24
N PHE A 155 0.56 19.15 1.68
CA PHE A 155 0.26 18.70 3.04
C PHE A 155 0.61 17.23 3.19
N ILE A 156 0.38 16.43 2.14
CA ILE A 156 0.65 14.98 2.16
C ILE A 156 2.11 14.67 2.45
N ALA A 157 3.04 15.39 1.85
CA ALA A 157 4.46 15.17 2.12
C ALA A 157 4.81 15.41 3.60
N THR A 158 4.15 16.39 4.23
CA THR A 158 4.38 16.72 5.65
C THR A 158 3.72 15.70 6.58
N VAL A 159 2.48 15.32 6.29
CA VAL A 159 1.74 14.33 7.09
C VAL A 159 2.38 12.95 6.96
N ASP A 160 2.83 12.59 5.76
CA ASP A 160 3.60 11.38 5.53
C ASP A 160 4.87 11.36 6.38
N ALA A 161 5.69 12.43 6.30
CA ALA A 161 6.92 12.51 7.07
C ALA A 161 6.67 12.39 8.59
N TYR A 162 5.56 12.96 9.09
CA TYR A 162 5.16 12.85 10.49
C TYR A 162 4.85 11.41 10.89
N TRP A 163 3.93 10.74 10.17
CA TRP A 163 3.48 9.40 10.55
C TRP A 163 4.48 8.30 10.23
N THR A 164 5.15 8.36 9.07
CA THR A 164 6.07 7.29 8.65
C THR A 164 7.43 7.41 9.33
N SER A 165 7.97 8.63 9.41
CA SER A 165 9.36 8.86 9.85
C SER A 165 9.50 9.61 11.18
N GLY A 166 8.39 10.01 11.82
CA GLY A 166 8.43 10.78 13.07
C GLY A 166 8.98 12.20 12.91
N LYS A 167 9.04 12.72 11.68
CA LYS A 167 9.56 14.07 11.39
C LYS A 167 8.45 15.09 11.58
N GLY A 168 8.64 15.98 12.55
CA GLY A 168 7.71 17.07 12.85
C GLY A 168 7.33 17.10 14.33
N THR A 169 6.31 17.87 14.65
CA THR A 169 5.74 17.98 15.99
C THR A 169 4.22 17.97 15.92
N PRO A 170 3.49 17.68 17.02
CA PRO A 170 2.03 17.82 17.04
C PRO A 170 1.54 19.18 16.52
N ALA A 171 2.27 20.27 16.83
CA ALA A 171 1.97 21.61 16.32
C ALA A 171 2.06 21.72 14.78
N THR A 172 2.84 20.85 14.14
CA THR A 172 2.89 20.78 12.66
C THR A 172 1.56 20.30 12.11
N LEU A 173 0.97 19.25 12.70
CA LEU A 173 -0.34 18.74 12.27
C LEU A 173 -1.45 19.74 12.59
N GLU A 174 -1.43 20.38 13.77
CA GLU A 174 -2.40 21.41 14.13
C GLU A 174 -2.39 22.59 13.15
N SER A 175 -1.21 23.06 12.73
CA SER A 175 -1.12 24.13 11.72
C SER A 175 -1.68 23.71 10.36
N LEU A 176 -1.51 22.43 9.96
CA LEU A 176 -2.13 21.92 8.74
C LEU A 176 -3.65 21.78 8.89
N LYS A 177 -4.13 21.42 10.08
CA LYS A 177 -5.54 21.29 10.42
C LYS A 177 -6.27 22.62 10.30
N GLU A 178 -5.70 23.70 10.85
CA GLU A 178 -6.20 25.07 10.69
C GLU A 178 -6.35 25.43 9.21
N ARG A 179 -5.32 25.15 8.40
CA ARG A 179 -5.36 25.45 6.95
C ARG A 179 -6.34 24.58 6.17
N CYS A 180 -6.63 23.36 6.63
CA CYS A 180 -7.70 22.53 6.04
C CYS A 180 -9.08 23.14 6.32
N TRP A 181 -9.29 23.67 7.52
CA TRP A 181 -10.51 24.40 7.85
C TRP A 181 -10.64 25.69 7.04
N ASP A 182 -9.57 26.47 6.90
CA ASP A 182 -9.55 27.67 6.03
C ASP A 182 -9.90 27.35 4.57
N TYR A 183 -9.49 26.17 4.09
CA TYR A 183 -9.88 25.68 2.75
C TYR A 183 -11.37 25.35 2.70
N LEU A 184 -11.89 24.63 3.69
CA LEU A 184 -13.30 24.23 3.76
C LEU A 184 -14.24 25.43 3.91
N ASP A 185 -13.85 26.46 4.65
CA ASP A 185 -14.66 27.67 4.89
C ASP A 185 -14.91 28.51 3.62
N GLN A 186 -14.24 28.19 2.52
CA GLN A 186 -14.49 28.79 1.19
C GLN A 186 -15.71 28.18 0.48
N PHE A 187 -16.28 27.11 1.02
CA PHE A 187 -17.37 26.35 0.42
C PHE A 187 -18.60 26.33 1.32
N GLU A 188 -19.77 26.08 0.73
CA GLU A 188 -20.99 25.85 1.52
C GLU A 188 -20.98 24.44 2.11
N MET A 189 -21.27 24.33 3.41
CA MET A 189 -21.24 23.07 4.17
C MET A 189 -22.02 21.92 3.49
N SER A 190 -23.14 22.24 2.84
CA SER A 190 -23.98 21.31 2.09
C SER A 190 -23.27 20.66 0.90
N THR A 191 -22.33 21.37 0.28
CA THR A 191 -21.60 20.92 -0.91
C THR A 191 -20.31 20.15 -0.59
N HIS A 192 -19.92 20.09 0.68
CA HIS A 192 -18.63 19.53 1.07
C HIS A 192 -18.44 18.04 0.70
N LEU A 193 -19.52 17.27 0.60
CA LEU A 193 -19.48 15.86 0.19
C LEU A 193 -19.66 15.67 -1.32
N GLU A 194 -20.04 16.71 -2.06
CA GLU A 194 -20.23 16.65 -3.52
C GLU A 194 -18.96 17.11 -4.26
N ASN A 195 -18.19 18.01 -3.66
CA ASN A 195 -16.94 18.51 -4.23
C ASN A 195 -15.74 17.64 -3.81
N SER A 196 -14.96 17.19 -4.80
CA SER A 196 -13.81 16.30 -4.56
C SER A 196 -12.71 16.94 -3.71
N GLY A 197 -12.48 18.25 -3.85
CA GLY A 197 -11.51 18.99 -3.05
C GLY A 197 -11.90 19.10 -1.58
N THR A 198 -13.18 19.38 -1.29
CA THR A 198 -13.69 19.44 0.08
C THR A 198 -13.80 18.06 0.72
N ARG A 199 -14.13 17.01 -0.05
CA ARG A 199 -14.03 15.62 0.41
C ARG A 199 -12.59 15.30 0.80
N TYR A 200 -11.63 15.60 -0.07
CA TYR A 200 -10.21 15.39 0.20
C TYR A 200 -9.75 16.11 1.48
N ALA A 201 -10.12 17.38 1.65
CA ALA A 201 -9.79 18.16 2.84
C ALA A 201 -10.38 17.53 4.12
N ARG A 202 -11.62 17.03 4.07
CA ARG A 202 -12.24 16.30 5.18
C ARG A 202 -11.54 14.99 5.48
N THR A 203 -11.16 14.23 4.45
CA THR A 203 -10.39 13.00 4.64
C THR A 203 -9.03 13.31 5.27
N LEU A 204 -8.39 14.40 4.87
CA LEU A 204 -7.10 14.81 5.43
C LEU A 204 -7.21 15.14 6.92
N LEU A 205 -8.30 15.77 7.38
CA LEU A 205 -8.55 16.04 8.79
C LEU A 205 -8.55 14.75 9.65
N CYS A 206 -8.92 13.59 9.11
CA CYS A 206 -8.86 12.31 9.83
C CYS A 206 -7.43 11.91 10.25
N ILE A 207 -6.40 12.43 9.58
CA ILE A 207 -4.99 12.09 9.84
C ILE A 207 -4.16 13.25 10.39
N LEU A 208 -4.82 14.34 10.78
CA LEU A 208 -4.18 15.53 11.36
C LEU A 208 -4.32 15.59 12.89
N GLU A 209 -4.92 14.57 13.51
CA GLU A 209 -5.04 14.46 14.96
C GLU A 209 -3.80 13.73 15.52
N PRO A 210 -2.94 14.41 16.31
CA PRO A 210 -1.66 13.84 16.73
C PRO A 210 -1.80 12.72 17.78
N LEU A 211 -2.94 12.67 18.46
CA LEU A 211 -3.25 11.72 19.54
C LEU A 211 -4.70 11.28 19.42
N GLY A 212 -4.98 10.03 19.76
CA GLY A 212 -6.33 9.50 19.86
C GLY A 212 -6.38 8.29 20.77
N ASP A 213 -7.54 8.08 21.38
CA ASP A 213 -7.88 6.91 22.18
C ASP A 213 -8.76 5.95 21.36
N GLU A 214 -9.36 4.95 22.02
CA GLU A 214 -10.23 3.97 21.37
C GLU A 214 -11.50 4.60 20.79
N GLU A 215 -12.08 5.58 21.48
CA GLU A 215 -13.27 6.30 21.01
C GLU A 215 -12.93 7.16 19.80
N ALA A 216 -11.82 7.92 19.86
CA ALA A 216 -11.31 8.70 18.74
C ALA A 216 -11.00 7.80 17.54
N SER A 217 -10.44 6.61 17.76
CA SER A 217 -10.16 5.63 16.71
C SER A 217 -11.43 5.17 16.01
N SER A 218 -12.48 4.82 16.76
CA SER A 218 -13.76 4.40 16.18
C SER A 218 -14.40 5.54 15.38
N ASN A 219 -14.53 6.73 15.99
CA ASN A 219 -15.15 7.88 15.35
C ASN A 219 -14.41 8.31 14.08
N THR A 220 -13.07 8.25 14.11
CA THR A 220 -12.24 8.60 12.94
C THR A 220 -12.39 7.58 11.82
N ALA A 221 -12.43 6.29 12.12
CA ALA A 221 -12.64 5.23 11.13
C ALA A 221 -14.05 5.29 10.50
N ASP A 222 -15.09 5.50 11.32
CA ASP A 222 -16.47 5.70 10.86
C ASP A 222 -16.56 6.92 9.93
N TRP A 223 -15.98 8.05 10.37
CA TRP A 223 -16.02 9.29 9.59
C TRP A 223 -15.26 9.16 8.27
N PHE A 224 -14.09 8.51 8.28
CA PHE A 224 -13.31 8.27 7.06
C PHE A 224 -14.10 7.40 6.06
N ALA A 225 -14.67 6.29 6.52
CA ALA A 225 -15.44 5.38 5.66
C ALA A 225 -16.65 6.09 5.03
N GLY A 226 -17.35 6.93 5.81
CA GLY A 226 -18.45 7.76 5.31
C GLY A 226 -17.99 8.80 4.29
N VAL A 227 -16.89 9.51 4.53
CA VAL A 227 -16.40 10.57 3.64
C VAL A 227 -15.80 10.03 2.35
N VAL A 228 -15.04 8.92 2.40
CA VAL A 228 -14.29 8.39 1.25
C VAL A 228 -15.10 7.39 0.45
N TRP A 229 -15.85 6.51 1.12
CA TRP A 229 -16.54 5.40 0.47
C TRP A 229 -18.07 5.46 0.57
N ASP A 230 -18.63 6.47 1.24
CA ASP A 230 -20.08 6.61 1.48
C ASP A 230 -20.66 5.41 2.23
N ILE A 231 -19.90 4.90 3.20
CA ILE A 231 -20.27 3.79 4.10
C ILE A 231 -20.55 4.40 5.48
N TRP A 232 -21.81 4.36 5.92
CA TRP A 232 -22.29 4.91 7.20
C TRP A 232 -22.84 3.83 8.12
#